data_AF-A0A1E3Y8Q2-F1
#
_entry.id   AF-A0A1E3Y8Q2-F1
#
_cell.length_a   1.000
_cell.length_b   1.000
_cell.length_c   1.000
_cell.angle_alpha   90.00
_cell.angle_beta   90.00
_cell.angle_gamma   90.00
#
_symmetry.space_group_name_H-M   'P 1'
#
loop_
_entity.id
_entity.type
_entity.pdbx_description
1 polymer ?
#
loop_
_entity_poly.entity_id
_entity_poly.type
_entity_poly.pdbx_seq_one_letter_code
_entity_poly.pdbx_strand_id
1 'polypeptide(L)'
;MFDRYDPRDDIREDDRDRGRERDRGGRGAGSTPGHRDRSARDPFTRDLDLPDGRDRERARDRDREYDIDGSEARMLATVGSFRVVSEHDLSALRDDARTPQQSMRHLEDSGLIQRSPLDVNDRAVVLTDRGRDLLEANRSIPRDERTRDRQEFYAGLRKPRELTHDVKVYRAYERTEARIRDDGGRVRRVVLDYEMKRDYQRFLHERNRGKKDCDGRPARDADEIVHWAQEHDLPYERDGHVHFPDARVEYEDRDGLDRFEDLEIVTPHYRGAHAAGAATSGFSCHMSLGSSVGGRGGGRGGRGGFAEEFV
;
A
#
# COMPACT_ATOMS: atom_id res chain seq x y z
N MET A 1 -17.90 2.49 23.18
CA MET A 1 -17.80 3.92 23.60
C MET A 1 -16.82 4.54 22.62
N PHE A 2 -17.31 5.12 21.53
CA PHE A 2 -16.48 5.52 20.39
C PHE A 2 -15.78 6.84 20.70
N ASP A 3 -14.45 6.81 20.59
CA ASP A 3 -13.62 8.00 20.66
C ASP A 3 -13.90 8.91 19.48
N ARG A 4 -14.15 10.17 19.83
CA ARG A 4 -14.48 11.31 18.99
C ARG A 4 -13.27 11.64 18.12
N TYR A 5 -13.39 11.43 16.81
CA TYR A 5 -12.43 11.89 15.81
C TYR A 5 -12.47 13.43 15.72
N ASP A 6 -11.33 14.08 15.94
CA ASP A 6 -11.13 15.53 15.85
C ASP A 6 -10.49 15.87 14.47
N PRO A 7 -11.17 16.60 13.57
CA PRO A 7 -10.77 16.74 12.17
C PRO A 7 -9.82 17.92 11.88
N ARG A 8 -8.94 18.31 12.82
CA ARG A 8 -8.23 19.61 12.72
C ARG A 8 -6.80 19.64 12.17
N ASP A 9 -6.22 18.53 11.72
CA ASP A 9 -4.77 18.53 11.45
C ASP A 9 -4.27 18.52 10.00
N ASP A 10 -5.10 18.50 8.94
CA ASP A 10 -4.54 18.45 7.56
C ASP A 10 -5.30 19.29 6.51
N ILE A 11 -5.72 20.52 6.84
CA ILE A 11 -6.05 21.54 5.83
C ILE A 11 -4.92 22.56 5.79
N ARG A 12 -3.91 22.29 4.96
CA ARG A 12 -3.04 23.31 4.39
C ARG A 12 -3.35 23.41 2.91
N GLU A 13 -4.28 24.28 2.57
CA GLU A 13 -4.51 24.77 1.21
C GLU A 13 -3.24 25.52 0.75
N ASP A 14 -2.59 25.04 -0.31
CA ASP A 14 -1.48 25.76 -0.97
C ASP A 14 -2.04 26.38 -2.27
N ASP A 15 -2.65 27.55 -2.10
CA ASP A 15 -2.90 28.49 -3.20
C ASP A 15 -1.57 29.15 -3.59
N ARG A 16 -0.98 28.70 -4.71
CA ARG A 16 0.07 29.48 -5.39
C ARG A 16 -0.13 29.51 -6.90
N ASP A 17 -0.92 30.49 -7.29
CA ASP A 17 -0.92 31.09 -8.60
C ASP A 17 0.37 31.91 -8.79
N ARG A 18 1.25 31.51 -9.72
CA ARG A 18 2.28 32.37 -10.32
C ARG A 18 2.55 31.97 -11.76
N GLY A 19 1.87 32.66 -12.66
CA GLY A 19 2.26 32.73 -14.06
C GLY A 19 3.67 33.28 -14.24
N ARG A 20 4.46 32.60 -15.08
CA ARG A 20 5.55 33.19 -15.87
C ARG A 20 5.66 32.46 -17.20
N GLU A 21 5.20 33.13 -18.25
CA GLU A 21 5.63 32.89 -19.63
C GLU A 21 7.15 33.01 -19.72
N ARG A 22 7.82 32.01 -20.32
CA ARG A 22 9.08 32.21 -21.03
C ARG A 22 9.14 31.33 -22.27
N ASP A 23 9.10 32.01 -23.41
CA ASP A 23 9.36 31.51 -24.75
C ASP A 23 10.79 30.98 -24.94
N ARG A 24 10.86 29.85 -25.66
CA ARG A 24 11.78 29.47 -26.75
C ARG A 24 13.31 29.58 -26.57
N GLY A 25 13.96 28.42 -26.69
CA GLY A 25 15.36 28.27 -27.11
C GLY A 25 15.68 26.80 -27.41
N GLY A 26 15.89 26.47 -28.69
CA GLY A 26 15.90 25.09 -29.19
C GLY A 26 17.25 24.36 -29.22
N ARG A 27 17.12 23.06 -29.54
CA ARG A 27 18.09 22.11 -30.13
C ARG A 27 19.10 21.44 -29.19
N GLY A 28 18.81 20.18 -28.90
CA GLY A 28 19.78 19.14 -28.55
C GLY A 28 19.09 17.79 -28.70
N ALA A 29 19.44 17.06 -29.76
CA ALA A 29 18.92 15.73 -30.05
C ALA A 29 19.24 14.78 -28.88
N GLY A 30 18.19 14.23 -28.27
CA GLY A 30 18.28 13.17 -27.28
C GLY A 30 17.22 12.16 -27.63
N SER A 31 17.67 10.99 -28.06
CA SER A 31 16.93 9.80 -28.43
C SER A 31 15.61 9.67 -27.67
N THR A 32 14.50 9.54 -28.42
CA THR A 32 13.22 9.04 -27.89
C THR A 32 13.52 7.86 -26.99
N PRO A 33 13.22 7.90 -25.67
CA PRO A 33 13.34 6.73 -24.83
C PRO A 33 12.42 5.70 -25.44
N GLY A 34 13.05 4.70 -26.08
CA GLY A 34 12.36 3.59 -26.68
C GLY A 34 11.39 3.04 -25.65
N HIS A 35 10.25 2.59 -26.17
CA HIS A 35 9.27 1.73 -25.55
C HIS A 35 9.97 0.48 -24.97
N ARG A 36 10.82 0.66 -23.94
CA ARG A 36 11.30 -0.41 -23.07
C ARG A 36 10.04 -1.06 -22.56
N ASP A 37 10.04 -2.37 -22.53
CA ASP A 37 8.90 -3.20 -22.18
C ASP A 37 8.42 -2.84 -20.77
N ARG A 38 7.53 -1.84 -20.67
CA ARG A 38 6.95 -1.34 -19.42
C ARG A 38 6.23 -2.47 -18.67
N SER A 39 5.89 -3.55 -19.37
CA SER A 39 5.25 -4.74 -18.82
C SER A 39 6.17 -5.60 -17.92
N ALA A 40 7.49 -5.38 -17.97
CA ALA A 40 8.47 -6.09 -17.14
C ALA A 40 8.97 -5.26 -15.93
N ARG A 41 8.60 -3.97 -15.85
CA ARG A 41 8.93 -3.14 -14.67
C ARG A 41 8.06 -3.51 -13.49
N ASP A 42 8.60 -3.26 -12.31
CA ASP A 42 7.88 -3.41 -11.05
C ASP A 42 6.60 -2.55 -11.04
N PRO A 43 5.47 -3.06 -10.52
CA PRO A 43 4.21 -2.31 -10.53
C PRO A 43 4.33 -0.93 -9.88
N PHE A 44 5.22 -0.75 -8.90
CA PHE A 44 5.37 0.50 -8.17
C PHE A 44 6.39 1.45 -8.80
N THR A 45 7.25 1.00 -9.73
CA THR A 45 8.23 1.85 -10.42
C THR A 45 7.94 2.09 -11.90
N ARG A 46 6.94 1.42 -12.47
CA ARG A 46 6.59 1.56 -13.91
C ARG A 46 6.25 2.99 -14.33
N ASP A 47 5.69 3.78 -13.41
CA ASP A 47 5.25 5.17 -13.61
C ASP A 47 6.27 6.18 -13.04
N LEU A 48 7.49 5.72 -12.75
CA LEU A 48 8.59 6.52 -12.25
C LEU A 48 9.73 6.61 -13.26
N ASP A 49 10.24 7.82 -13.46
CA ASP A 49 11.48 8.14 -14.16
C ASP A 49 12.69 7.96 -13.21
N LEU A 50 12.71 6.82 -12.52
CA LEU A 50 13.81 6.39 -11.67
C LEU A 50 14.58 5.23 -12.32
N PRO A 51 15.82 4.96 -11.85
CA PRO A 51 16.62 3.88 -12.38
C PRO A 51 15.92 2.53 -12.23
N ASP A 52 16.11 1.66 -13.22
CA ASP A 52 15.66 0.26 -13.20
C ASP A 52 16.82 -0.74 -13.24
N GLY A 53 18.05 -0.25 -13.46
CA GLY A 53 19.26 -1.04 -13.60
C GLY A 53 20.12 -1.11 -12.35
N ARG A 54 21.24 -1.82 -12.48
CA ARG A 54 22.23 -2.01 -11.39
C ARG A 54 23.14 -0.81 -11.20
N ASP A 55 23.32 -0.03 -12.26
CA ASP A 55 24.14 1.17 -12.23
C ASP A 55 23.41 2.27 -11.48
N ARG A 56 24.17 3.03 -10.70
CA ARG A 56 23.60 4.19 -10.03
C ARG A 56 23.43 5.34 -10.99
N GLU A 57 22.30 6.02 -10.87
CA GLU A 57 22.00 7.22 -11.61
C GLU A 57 21.45 8.31 -10.69
N ARG A 58 21.58 9.55 -11.15
CA ARG A 58 21.18 10.74 -10.39
C ARG A 58 19.67 10.94 -10.46
N ALA A 59 18.98 10.76 -9.35
CA ALA A 59 17.59 11.15 -9.16
C ALA A 59 17.52 12.52 -8.48
N ARG A 60 16.56 13.38 -8.88
CA ARG A 60 16.44 14.74 -8.35
C ARG A 60 15.10 15.00 -7.70
N ASP A 61 15.12 15.75 -6.61
CA ASP A 61 13.96 16.41 -5.98
C ASP A 61 14.34 17.86 -5.69
N ARG A 62 13.78 18.81 -6.46
CA ARG A 62 14.10 20.24 -6.36
C ARG A 62 15.61 20.49 -6.40
N ASP A 63 16.20 20.97 -5.31
CA ASP A 63 17.62 21.28 -5.17
C ASP A 63 18.46 20.10 -4.64
N ARG A 64 17.86 18.92 -4.46
CA ARG A 64 18.50 17.72 -3.93
C ARG A 64 18.76 16.72 -5.05
N GLU A 65 19.94 16.12 -5.01
CA GLU A 65 20.33 15.05 -5.92
C GLU A 65 20.73 13.82 -5.09
N TYR A 66 20.22 12.67 -5.51
CA TYR A 66 20.44 11.38 -4.88
C TYR A 66 21.02 10.43 -5.92
N ASP A 67 22.01 9.64 -5.52
CA ASP A 67 22.64 8.64 -6.36
C ASP A 67 22.05 7.28 -6.02
N ILE A 68 21.06 6.83 -6.80
CA ILE A 68 20.28 5.61 -6.49
C ILE A 68 20.36 4.59 -7.63
N ASP A 69 20.29 3.31 -7.29
CA ASP A 69 20.12 2.22 -8.26
C ASP A 69 18.65 1.74 -8.35
N GLY A 70 18.38 0.81 -9.25
CA GLY A 70 17.03 0.27 -9.46
C GLY A 70 16.49 -0.54 -8.28
N SER A 71 17.36 -1.19 -7.50
CA SER A 71 16.95 -1.90 -6.28
C SER A 71 16.48 -0.93 -5.19
N GLU A 72 17.19 0.19 -5.05
CA GLU A 72 16.85 1.29 -4.15
C GLU A 72 15.56 2.00 -4.58
N ALA A 73 15.37 2.24 -5.88
CA ALA A 73 14.14 2.80 -6.43
C ALA A 73 12.93 1.88 -6.17
N ARG A 74 13.07 0.56 -6.42
CA ARG A 74 12.01 -0.43 -6.11
C ARG A 74 11.68 -0.47 -4.62
N MET A 75 12.69 -0.44 -3.75
CA MET A 75 12.50 -0.43 -2.31
C MET A 75 11.74 0.81 -1.84
N LEU A 76 12.12 2.00 -2.33
CA LEU A 76 11.42 3.24 -2.01
C LEU A 76 9.96 3.21 -2.45
N ALA A 77 9.71 2.78 -3.69
CA ALA A 77 8.36 2.69 -4.23
C ALA A 77 7.50 1.66 -3.48
N THR A 78 8.07 0.52 -3.11
CA THR A 78 7.40 -0.52 -2.31
C THR A 78 7.03 0.02 -0.93
N VAL A 79 8.01 0.57 -0.19
CA VAL A 79 7.76 1.14 1.15
C VAL A 79 6.74 2.28 1.08
N GLY A 80 6.82 3.12 0.04
CA GLY A 80 5.85 4.19 -0.18
C GLY A 80 4.44 3.67 -0.44
N SER A 81 4.27 2.56 -1.18
CA SER A 81 2.95 2.04 -1.56
C SER A 81 2.21 1.41 -0.38
N PHE A 82 2.92 0.75 0.53
CA PHE A 82 2.33 0.07 1.70
C PHE A 82 2.40 0.89 2.98
N ARG A 83 2.85 2.17 2.91
CA ARG A 83 3.45 2.95 4.02
C ARG A 83 4.44 2.44 5.11
N VAL A 84 4.39 1.15 5.44
CA VAL A 84 5.33 0.42 6.29
C VAL A 84 5.52 -1.00 5.76
N VAL A 85 6.77 -1.44 5.72
CA VAL A 85 7.15 -2.82 5.38
C VAL A 85 8.18 -3.29 6.39
N SER A 86 8.25 -4.59 6.70
CA SER A 86 9.29 -5.10 7.58
C SER A 86 10.65 -5.20 6.88
N GLU A 87 11.73 -5.00 7.63
CA GLU A 87 13.11 -5.14 7.14
C GLU A 87 13.38 -6.59 6.70
N HIS A 88 12.78 -7.57 7.38
CA HIS A 88 12.83 -8.97 6.96
C HIS A 88 12.20 -9.18 5.57
N ASP A 89 11.01 -8.62 5.32
CA ASP A 89 10.30 -8.81 4.06
C ASP A 89 11.00 -8.06 2.90
N LEU A 90 11.50 -6.85 3.14
CA LEU A 90 12.32 -6.13 2.17
C LEU A 90 13.65 -6.84 1.86
N SER A 91 14.18 -7.61 2.80
CA SER A 91 15.38 -8.42 2.57
C SER A 91 15.11 -9.62 1.65
N ALA A 92 13.85 -10.02 1.48
CA ALA A 92 13.44 -11.08 0.56
C ALA A 92 13.29 -10.57 -0.89
N LEU A 93 13.17 -9.25 -1.10
CA LEU A 93 13.27 -8.62 -2.42
C LEU A 93 14.69 -8.83 -2.97
N ARG A 94 14.92 -9.97 -3.62
CA ARG A 94 16.21 -10.27 -4.22
C ARG A 94 16.38 -9.49 -5.52
N ASP A 95 17.46 -8.75 -5.58
CA ASP A 95 18.13 -8.34 -6.81
C ASP A 95 19.62 -8.65 -6.68
N ASP A 96 20.28 -8.96 -7.79
CA ASP A 96 21.63 -9.54 -7.85
C ASP A 96 22.75 -8.51 -7.62
N ALA A 97 22.42 -7.21 -7.51
CA ALA A 97 23.41 -6.13 -7.56
C ALA A 97 24.04 -5.77 -6.20
N ARG A 98 23.22 -5.69 -5.14
CA ARG A 98 23.63 -5.36 -3.77
C ARG A 98 22.84 -6.15 -2.76
N THR A 99 23.41 -6.36 -1.57
CA THR A 99 22.62 -6.96 -0.50
C THR A 99 21.55 -5.95 -0.05
N PRO A 100 20.29 -6.38 0.18
CA PRO A 100 19.22 -5.50 0.63
C PRO A 100 19.58 -4.63 1.84
N GLN A 101 20.45 -5.14 2.72
CA GLN A 101 20.92 -4.42 3.90
C GLN A 101 21.83 -3.23 3.56
N GLN A 102 22.61 -3.30 2.48
CA GLN A 102 23.42 -2.18 2.02
C GLN A 102 22.54 -1.10 1.39
N SER A 103 21.57 -1.48 0.55
CA SER A 103 20.60 -0.56 -0.04
C SER A 103 19.80 0.17 1.06
N MET A 104 19.30 -0.56 2.08
CA MET A 104 18.61 0.06 3.22
C MET A 104 19.50 1.05 3.99
N ARG A 105 20.75 0.69 4.30
CA ARG A 105 21.67 1.61 4.98
C ARG A 105 21.88 2.88 4.17
N HIS A 106 22.12 2.76 2.88
CA HIS A 106 22.35 3.91 2.02
C HIS A 106 21.11 4.81 1.90
N LEU A 107 19.91 4.23 1.77
CA LEU A 107 18.66 4.99 1.74
C LEU A 107 18.37 5.70 3.07
N GLU A 108 18.71 5.07 4.20
CA GLU A 108 18.58 5.68 5.52
C GLU A 108 19.61 6.81 5.73
N ASP A 109 20.87 6.59 5.36
CA ASP A 109 21.94 7.61 5.41
C ASP A 109 21.62 8.81 4.51
N SER A 110 20.94 8.57 3.40
CA SER A 110 20.42 9.61 2.48
C SER A 110 19.15 10.30 3.01
N GLY A 111 18.58 9.80 4.11
CA GLY A 111 17.37 10.32 4.75
C GLY A 111 16.09 10.10 3.95
N LEU A 112 16.08 9.12 3.03
CA LEU A 112 14.92 8.77 2.20
C LEU A 112 13.98 7.78 2.90
N ILE A 113 14.53 6.92 3.76
CA ILE A 113 13.76 6.03 4.64
C ILE A 113 14.13 6.25 6.11
N GLN A 114 13.29 5.75 7.00
CA GLN A 114 13.54 5.66 8.42
C GLN A 114 13.23 4.25 8.91
N ARG A 115 14.09 3.70 9.79
CA ARG A 115 13.83 2.43 10.46
C ARG A 115 13.36 2.65 11.89
N SER A 116 12.39 1.87 12.33
CA SER A 116 11.86 1.89 13.70
C SER A 116 11.70 0.46 14.23
N PRO A 117 11.83 0.22 15.55
CA PRO A 117 11.58 -1.11 16.11
C PRO A 117 10.15 -1.56 15.82
N LEU A 118 9.98 -2.79 15.31
CA LEU A 118 8.67 -3.41 15.11
C LEU A 118 8.42 -4.47 16.19
N ASP A 119 9.38 -5.39 16.35
CA ASP A 119 9.40 -6.38 17.43
C ASP A 119 10.86 -6.64 17.88
N VAL A 120 11.09 -7.73 18.63
CA VAL A 120 12.42 -8.06 19.18
C VAL A 120 13.44 -8.36 18.07
N ASN A 121 12.99 -8.87 16.93
CA ASN A 121 13.85 -9.37 15.85
C ASN A 121 13.65 -8.65 14.51
N ASP A 122 12.66 -7.76 14.39
CA ASP A 122 12.34 -7.08 13.14
C ASP A 122 12.18 -5.56 13.33
N ARG A 123 12.38 -4.82 12.23
CA ARG A 123 12.24 -3.37 12.15
C ARG A 123 11.23 -3.01 11.09
N ALA A 124 10.45 -1.99 11.39
CA ALA A 124 9.58 -1.33 10.43
C ALA A 124 10.41 -0.35 9.61
N VAL A 125 10.29 -0.42 8.30
CA VAL A 125 10.85 0.55 7.35
C VAL A 125 9.72 1.43 6.85
N VAL A 126 9.89 2.74 6.96
CA VAL A 126 8.93 3.75 6.48
C VAL A 126 9.62 4.77 5.59
N LEU A 127 8.88 5.31 4.64
CA LEU A 127 9.35 6.38 3.79
C LEU A 127 9.35 7.70 4.57
N THR A 128 10.39 8.51 4.42
CA THR A 128 10.37 9.89 4.95
C THR A 128 9.64 10.80 3.98
N ASP A 129 9.33 12.02 4.41
CA ASP A 129 8.80 13.04 3.49
C ASP A 129 9.74 13.29 2.31
N ARG A 130 11.06 13.18 2.52
CA ARG A 130 12.06 13.32 1.45
C ARG A 130 12.01 12.16 0.47
N GLY A 131 11.84 10.94 0.97
CA GLY A 131 11.67 9.76 0.13
C GLY A 131 10.42 9.87 -0.74
N ARG A 132 9.30 10.31 -0.15
CA ARG A 132 8.05 10.51 -0.90
C ARG A 132 8.18 11.63 -1.91
N ASP A 133 8.74 12.78 -1.52
CA ASP A 133 8.94 13.90 -2.43
C ASP A 133 9.84 13.50 -3.61
N LEU A 134 10.85 12.64 -3.39
CA LEU A 134 11.67 12.06 -4.47
C LEU A 134 10.83 11.20 -5.44
N LEU A 135 9.97 10.32 -4.93
CA LEU A 135 9.08 9.51 -5.80
C LEU A 135 8.10 10.41 -6.58
N GLU A 136 7.51 11.40 -5.91
CA GLU A 136 6.55 12.33 -6.53
C GLU A 136 7.21 13.23 -7.58
N ALA A 137 8.43 13.69 -7.35
CA ALA A 137 9.19 14.53 -8.27
C ALA A 137 9.60 13.79 -9.56
N ASN A 138 9.68 12.46 -9.52
CA ASN A 138 10.12 11.62 -10.64
C ASN A 138 8.96 10.82 -11.24
N ARG A 139 7.72 11.31 -11.19
CA ARG A 139 6.60 10.65 -11.90
C ARG A 139 6.68 10.89 -13.41
N SER A 140 6.60 9.80 -14.18
CA SER A 140 6.67 9.83 -15.65
C SER A 140 5.44 10.48 -16.33
N ILE A 141 4.31 10.56 -15.63
CA ILE A 141 3.06 11.10 -16.18
C ILE A 141 2.65 12.35 -15.36
N PRO A 142 2.43 13.52 -15.99
CA PRO A 142 1.96 14.74 -15.31
C PRO A 142 0.57 14.57 -14.68
N ARG A 143 0.30 15.24 -13.55
CA ARG A 143 -0.86 15.00 -12.65
C ARG A 143 -2.23 14.91 -13.33
N ASP A 144 -2.42 15.55 -14.49
CA ASP A 144 -3.74 15.84 -15.06
C ASP A 144 -4.29 14.74 -15.99
N GLU A 145 -3.49 13.76 -16.44
CA GLU A 145 -3.93 12.81 -17.46
C GLU A 145 -4.49 11.47 -16.93
N ARG A 146 -4.10 11.03 -15.73
CA ARG A 146 -4.52 9.74 -15.13
C ARG A 146 -4.45 9.69 -13.61
N THR A 147 -4.86 10.75 -12.90
CA THR A 147 -4.65 10.86 -11.44
C THR A 147 -5.26 9.67 -10.68
N ARG A 148 -6.38 9.11 -11.16
CA ARG A 148 -7.11 8.03 -10.51
C ARG A 148 -6.50 6.64 -10.65
N ASP A 149 -5.51 6.43 -11.54
CA ASP A 149 -4.93 5.09 -11.80
C ASP A 149 -3.51 4.94 -11.23
N ARG A 150 -3.02 5.98 -10.54
CA ARG A 150 -1.65 6.02 -10.04
C ARG A 150 -1.54 5.35 -8.69
N GLN A 151 -0.36 4.77 -8.45
CA GLN A 151 0.05 4.37 -7.12
C GLN A 151 0.21 5.61 -6.23
N GLU A 152 -0.47 5.62 -5.09
CA GLU A 152 -0.24 6.60 -4.02
C GLU A 152 0.99 6.20 -3.19
N PHE A 153 1.81 7.18 -2.81
CA PHE A 153 2.97 6.98 -1.95
C PHE A 153 2.81 7.71 -0.62
N TYR A 154 3.01 7.00 0.48
CA TYR A 154 2.88 7.50 1.84
C TYR A 154 4.23 7.80 2.46
N ALA A 155 4.27 8.82 3.32
CA ALA A 155 5.39 9.12 4.19
C ALA A 155 4.96 9.11 5.65
N GLY A 156 5.92 8.79 6.52
CA GLY A 156 5.80 8.93 7.96
C GLY A 156 5.08 7.79 8.67
N LEU A 157 5.54 7.54 9.89
CA LEU A 157 4.99 6.54 10.79
C LEU A 157 3.63 7.04 11.33
N ARG A 158 2.56 6.27 11.10
CA ARG A 158 1.32 6.38 11.91
C ARG A 158 1.48 5.54 13.17
N LYS A 159 0.49 5.58 14.06
CA LYS A 159 0.67 5.23 15.49
C LYS A 159 1.34 3.86 15.64
N PRO A 160 2.31 3.67 16.56
CA PRO A 160 3.09 2.42 16.66
C PRO A 160 2.27 1.12 16.73
N ARG A 161 1.06 1.19 17.29
CA ARG A 161 0.13 0.06 17.40
C ARG A 161 -0.45 -0.44 16.08
N GLU A 162 -0.41 0.38 15.02
CA GLU A 162 -0.90 0.04 13.68
C GLU A 162 0.17 -0.73 12.88
N LEU A 163 1.46 -0.57 13.20
CA LEU A 163 2.58 -1.13 12.43
C LEU A 163 2.57 -2.67 12.31
N THR A 164 2.25 -3.38 13.39
CA THR A 164 2.21 -4.86 13.38
C THR A 164 1.08 -5.40 12.50
N HIS A 165 0.02 -4.60 12.29
CA HIS A 165 -1.06 -4.93 11.40
C HIS A 165 -0.68 -4.57 9.95
N ASP A 166 -0.26 -3.33 9.73
CA ASP A 166 0.03 -2.78 8.40
C ASP A 166 1.12 -3.56 7.66
N VAL A 167 2.17 -4.02 8.35
CA VAL A 167 3.23 -4.86 7.76
C VAL A 167 2.68 -6.16 7.14
N LYS A 168 1.58 -6.71 7.65
CA LYS A 168 0.99 -7.96 7.12
C LYS A 168 0.30 -7.75 5.79
N VAL A 169 -0.12 -6.53 5.47
CA VAL A 169 -0.73 -6.19 4.18
C VAL A 169 0.25 -6.47 3.05
N TYR A 170 1.52 -6.07 3.21
CA TYR A 170 2.57 -6.36 2.23
C TYR A 170 2.74 -7.87 1.98
N ARG A 171 2.74 -8.70 3.04
CA ARG A 171 2.83 -10.16 2.91
C ARG A 171 1.62 -10.81 2.26
N ALA A 172 0.43 -10.25 2.46
CA ALA A 172 -0.78 -10.68 1.75
C ALA A 172 -0.66 -10.33 0.27
N TYR A 173 -0.26 -9.09 -0.01
CA TYR A 173 0.02 -8.63 -1.37
C TYR A 173 1.01 -9.51 -2.11
N GLU A 174 2.17 -9.84 -1.53
CA GLU A 174 3.17 -10.68 -2.23
C GLU A 174 2.61 -12.03 -2.68
N ARG A 175 1.73 -12.64 -1.86
CA ARG A 175 1.06 -13.90 -2.21
C ARG A 175 0.02 -13.70 -3.32
N THR A 176 -0.76 -12.63 -3.24
CA THR A 176 -1.78 -12.31 -4.25
C THR A 176 -1.13 -11.92 -5.58
N GLU A 177 -0.08 -11.13 -5.55
CA GLU A 177 0.71 -10.73 -6.72
C GLU A 177 1.37 -11.93 -7.39
N ALA A 178 1.96 -12.85 -6.62
CA ALA A 178 2.51 -14.08 -7.16
C ALA A 178 1.44 -14.90 -7.90
N ARG A 179 0.25 -15.07 -7.30
CA ARG A 179 -0.85 -15.79 -7.95
C ARG A 179 -1.36 -15.07 -9.21
N ILE A 180 -1.56 -13.76 -9.15
CA ILE A 180 -1.98 -12.95 -10.31
C ILE A 180 -0.97 -13.13 -11.45
N ARG A 181 0.34 -13.08 -11.15
CA ARG A 181 1.41 -13.29 -12.13
C ARG A 181 1.38 -14.70 -12.71
N ASP A 182 1.25 -15.72 -11.87
CA ASP A 182 1.16 -17.12 -12.31
C ASP A 182 -0.06 -17.35 -13.21
N ASP A 183 -1.14 -16.62 -12.96
CA ASP A 183 -2.34 -16.60 -13.79
C ASP A 183 -2.20 -15.73 -15.06
N GLY A 184 -1.03 -15.13 -15.32
CA GLY A 184 -0.73 -14.30 -16.48
C GLY A 184 -1.22 -12.85 -16.38
N GLY A 185 -1.72 -12.45 -15.22
CA GLY A 185 -2.13 -11.07 -14.94
C GLY A 185 -0.96 -10.19 -14.48
N ARG A 186 -1.23 -8.89 -14.35
CA ARG A 186 -0.26 -7.87 -13.94
C ARG A 186 -0.88 -6.88 -12.98
N VAL A 187 -0.27 -6.73 -11.81
CA VAL A 187 -0.69 -5.70 -10.85
C VAL A 187 -0.50 -4.31 -11.44
N ARG A 188 -1.51 -3.46 -11.26
CA ARG A 188 -1.50 -2.06 -11.64
C ARG A 188 -1.14 -1.16 -10.45
N ARG A 189 -1.75 -1.41 -9.30
CA ARG A 189 -1.48 -0.68 -8.05
C ARG A 189 -2.08 -1.41 -6.85
N VAL A 190 -1.77 -0.90 -5.67
CA VAL A 190 -2.42 -1.25 -4.42
C VAL A 190 -3.06 0.00 -3.82
N VAL A 191 -4.33 -0.12 -3.43
CA VAL A 191 -5.12 0.91 -2.78
C VAL A 191 -5.32 0.50 -1.32
N LEU A 192 -4.87 1.30 -0.36
CA LEU A 192 -5.02 0.98 1.07
C LEU A 192 -6.41 1.37 1.60
N ASP A 193 -6.83 0.74 2.69
CA ASP A 193 -8.09 1.07 3.40
C ASP A 193 -8.22 2.58 3.68
N TYR A 194 -7.10 3.21 4.00
CA TYR A 194 -6.98 4.64 4.26
C TYR A 194 -7.45 5.48 3.08
N GLU A 195 -7.14 5.09 1.84
CA GLU A 195 -7.58 5.79 0.63
C GLU A 195 -9.09 5.70 0.47
N MET A 196 -9.62 4.49 0.61
CA MET A 196 -11.04 4.20 0.46
C MET A 196 -11.85 4.92 1.55
N LYS A 197 -11.38 4.89 2.80
CA LYS A 197 -11.97 5.61 3.92
C LYS A 197 -11.89 7.12 3.70
N ARG A 198 -10.77 7.65 3.20
CA ARG A 198 -10.63 9.08 2.89
C ARG A 198 -11.62 9.54 1.82
N ASP A 199 -11.80 8.75 0.77
CA ASP A 199 -12.76 9.03 -0.30
C ASP A 199 -14.21 8.92 0.20
N TYR A 200 -14.51 7.92 1.03
CA TYR A 200 -15.81 7.80 1.70
C TYR A 200 -16.11 9.01 2.59
N GLN A 201 -15.15 9.42 3.43
CA GLN A 201 -15.30 10.61 4.28
C GLN A 201 -15.50 11.88 3.45
N ARG A 202 -14.79 12.01 2.33
CA ARG A 202 -14.98 13.12 1.39
C ARG A 202 -16.40 13.12 0.83
N PHE A 203 -16.91 11.96 0.40
CA PHE A 203 -18.28 11.80 -0.09
C PHE A 203 -19.33 12.20 0.96
N LEU A 204 -19.15 11.76 2.22
CA LEU A 204 -20.04 12.09 3.34
C LEU A 204 -20.10 13.60 3.60
N HIS A 205 -18.98 14.30 3.46
CA HIS A 205 -18.86 15.72 3.81
C HIS A 205 -18.94 16.68 2.62
N GLU A 206 -18.99 16.19 1.38
CA GLU A 206 -19.01 17.02 0.17
C GLU A 206 -20.14 18.07 0.20
N ARG A 207 -21.34 17.68 0.62
CA ARG A 207 -22.52 18.57 0.73
C ARG A 207 -22.45 19.61 1.87
N ASN A 208 -21.48 19.47 2.76
CA ASN A 208 -21.25 20.36 3.89
C ASN A 208 -20.15 21.40 3.61
N ARG A 209 -19.43 21.30 2.48
CA ARG A 209 -18.42 22.28 2.09
C ARG A 209 -19.05 23.66 1.84
N GLY A 210 -18.48 24.70 2.45
CA GLY A 210 -18.91 26.09 2.28
C GLY A 210 -20.14 26.52 3.09
N LYS A 211 -20.70 25.65 3.95
CA LYS A 211 -21.85 25.99 4.79
C LYS A 211 -21.40 26.33 6.21
N LYS A 212 -21.72 27.56 6.65
CA LYS A 212 -21.32 28.11 7.96
C LYS A 212 -22.06 27.46 9.15
N ASP A 213 -23.21 26.83 8.88
CA ASP A 213 -24.13 26.28 9.88
C ASP A 213 -24.25 24.74 9.83
N CYS A 214 -23.20 24.05 9.39
CA CYS A 214 -23.17 22.58 9.45
C CYS A 214 -22.84 22.10 10.86
N ASP A 215 -23.69 21.25 11.42
CA ASP A 215 -23.55 20.61 12.74
C ASP A 215 -22.45 19.51 12.79
N GLY A 216 -21.70 19.35 11.69
CA GLY A 216 -20.68 18.32 11.52
C GLY A 216 -21.23 16.94 11.14
N ARG A 217 -22.56 16.76 11.07
CA ARG A 217 -23.14 15.47 10.69
C ARG A 217 -23.17 15.34 9.15
N PRO A 218 -22.86 14.15 8.61
CA PRO A 218 -23.03 13.88 7.20
C PRO A 218 -24.48 14.16 6.77
N ALA A 219 -24.65 14.90 5.68
CA ALA A 219 -25.98 15.18 5.11
C ALA A 219 -26.43 14.11 4.09
N ARG A 220 -25.75 12.96 4.08
CA ARG A 220 -26.05 11.83 3.19
C ARG A 220 -27.08 10.92 3.83
N ASP A 221 -28.07 10.50 3.07
CA ASP A 221 -29.00 9.47 3.50
C ASP A 221 -28.43 8.05 3.27
N ALA A 222 -29.15 7.03 3.75
CA ALA A 222 -28.69 5.65 3.65
C ALA A 222 -28.67 5.14 2.20
N ASP A 223 -29.60 5.58 1.35
CA ASP A 223 -29.68 5.14 -0.04
C ASP A 223 -28.49 5.69 -0.84
N GLU A 224 -28.07 6.93 -0.56
CA GLU A 224 -26.86 7.51 -1.12
C GLU A 224 -25.60 6.76 -0.68
N ILE A 225 -25.52 6.34 0.58
CA ILE A 225 -24.38 5.56 1.09
C ILE A 225 -24.34 4.18 0.43
N VAL A 226 -25.49 3.52 0.27
CA VAL A 226 -25.59 2.23 -0.44
C VAL A 226 -25.17 2.38 -1.90
N HIS A 227 -25.63 3.43 -2.58
CA HIS A 227 -25.24 3.70 -3.96
C HIS A 227 -23.74 3.94 -4.09
N TRP A 228 -23.15 4.74 -3.19
CA TRP A 228 -21.71 4.98 -3.17
C TRP A 228 -20.93 3.67 -2.94
N ALA A 229 -21.38 2.82 -2.00
CA ALA A 229 -20.73 1.54 -1.75
C ALA A 229 -20.78 0.63 -2.99
N GLN A 230 -21.92 0.60 -3.70
CA GLN A 230 -22.07 -0.15 -4.96
C GLN A 230 -21.16 0.38 -6.07
N GLU A 231 -21.07 1.69 -6.25
CA GLU A 231 -20.18 2.30 -7.25
C GLU A 231 -18.70 2.04 -6.98
N HIS A 232 -18.35 1.79 -5.72
CA HIS A 232 -16.99 1.49 -5.28
C HIS A 232 -16.73 -0.01 -5.09
N ASP A 233 -17.67 -0.88 -5.46
CA ASP A 233 -17.61 -2.33 -5.25
C ASP A 233 -17.26 -2.70 -3.80
N LEU A 234 -17.88 -2.03 -2.83
CA LEU A 234 -17.70 -2.27 -1.40
C LEU A 234 -18.96 -2.86 -0.77
N PRO A 235 -18.83 -3.86 0.13
CA PRO A 235 -19.97 -4.41 0.85
C PRO A 235 -20.62 -3.36 1.75
N TYR A 236 -21.96 -3.34 1.73
CA TYR A 236 -22.77 -2.61 2.70
C TYR A 236 -23.40 -3.60 3.67
N GLU A 237 -23.02 -3.52 4.95
CA GLU A 237 -23.47 -4.44 5.98
C GLU A 237 -24.91 -4.16 6.43
N ARG A 238 -25.56 -5.18 7.00
CA ARG A 238 -26.93 -5.08 7.51
C ARG A 238 -27.08 -4.11 8.69
N ASP A 239 -25.97 -3.76 9.36
CA ASP A 239 -25.94 -2.79 10.45
C ASP A 239 -25.85 -1.33 9.96
N GLY A 240 -25.78 -1.12 8.65
CA GLY A 240 -25.81 0.19 8.02
C GLY A 240 -24.44 0.80 7.74
N HIS A 241 -23.37 0.01 7.78
CA HIS A 241 -22.01 0.48 7.57
C HIS A 241 -21.37 -0.10 6.30
N VAL A 242 -20.55 0.73 5.63
CA VAL A 242 -19.69 0.28 4.52
C VAL A 242 -18.49 -0.46 5.11
N HIS A 243 -18.24 -1.68 4.64
CA HIS A 243 -17.08 -2.49 5.03
C HIS A 243 -15.90 -2.20 4.09
N PHE A 244 -14.74 -1.90 4.65
CA PHE A 244 -13.52 -1.57 3.89
C PHE A 244 -12.48 -2.67 4.08
N PRO A 245 -11.91 -3.23 3.01
CA PRO A 245 -10.79 -4.16 3.13
C PRO A 245 -9.53 -3.41 3.59
N ASP A 246 -8.54 -4.14 4.10
CA ASP A 246 -7.25 -3.57 4.50
C ASP A 246 -6.47 -3.03 3.29
N ALA A 247 -6.58 -3.70 2.15
CA ALA A 247 -6.08 -3.22 0.87
C ALA A 247 -6.85 -3.82 -0.30
N ARG A 248 -6.83 -3.15 -1.45
CA ARG A 248 -7.33 -3.64 -2.74
C ARG A 248 -6.18 -3.68 -3.72
N VAL A 249 -5.94 -4.84 -4.31
CA VAL A 249 -4.98 -5.02 -5.40
C VAL A 249 -5.72 -4.87 -6.72
N GLU A 250 -5.45 -3.81 -7.46
CA GLU A 250 -5.99 -3.63 -8.81
C GLU A 250 -5.01 -4.21 -9.83
N TYR A 251 -5.50 -5.01 -10.76
CA TYR A 251 -4.67 -5.72 -11.72
C TYR A 251 -5.39 -5.90 -13.06
N GLU A 252 -4.60 -6.09 -14.11
CA GLU A 252 -5.07 -6.54 -15.41
C GLU A 252 -4.95 -8.07 -15.45
N ASP A 253 -6.01 -8.79 -15.82
CA ASP A 253 -5.94 -10.26 -16.00
C ASP A 253 -5.26 -10.63 -17.33
N ARG A 254 -5.10 -11.93 -17.59
CA ARG A 254 -4.45 -12.41 -18.83
C ARG A 254 -5.16 -11.98 -20.13
N ASP A 255 -6.44 -11.63 -20.03
CA ASP A 255 -7.27 -11.22 -21.17
C ASP A 255 -7.26 -9.68 -21.34
N GLY A 256 -6.51 -8.96 -20.52
CA GLY A 256 -6.43 -7.50 -20.57
C GLY A 256 -7.57 -6.80 -19.84
N LEU A 257 -8.37 -7.52 -19.04
CA LEU A 257 -9.50 -6.94 -18.32
C LEU A 257 -9.06 -6.42 -16.95
N ASP A 258 -9.53 -5.23 -16.60
CA ASP A 258 -9.32 -4.67 -15.27
C ASP A 258 -10.11 -5.49 -14.24
N ARG A 259 -9.39 -5.94 -13.22
CA ARG A 259 -9.87 -6.71 -12.07
C ARG A 259 -9.33 -6.10 -10.80
N PHE A 260 -9.94 -6.48 -9.68
CA PHE A 260 -9.41 -6.18 -8.37
C PHE A 260 -9.57 -7.36 -7.43
N GLU A 261 -8.80 -7.35 -6.36
CA GLU A 261 -8.92 -8.27 -5.25
C GLU A 261 -8.75 -7.57 -3.92
N ASP A 262 -9.73 -7.77 -3.04
CA ASP A 262 -9.77 -7.19 -1.70
C ASP A 262 -9.09 -8.12 -0.69
N LEU A 263 -8.08 -7.58 0.00
CA LEU A 263 -7.28 -8.24 1.01
C LEU A 263 -7.79 -7.91 2.41
N GLU A 264 -8.07 -8.94 3.20
CA GLU A 264 -8.41 -8.82 4.63
C GLU A 264 -7.38 -9.57 5.48
N ILE A 265 -6.74 -8.87 6.42
CA ILE A 265 -5.72 -9.43 7.32
C ILE A 265 -6.37 -9.96 8.60
N VAL A 266 -6.59 -11.27 8.63
CA VAL A 266 -7.15 -11.92 9.82
C VAL A 266 -6.02 -12.39 10.73
N THR A 267 -5.96 -11.82 11.94
CA THR A 267 -4.99 -12.24 12.96
C THR A 267 -5.60 -13.24 13.96
N PRO A 268 -4.84 -14.22 14.49
CA PRO A 268 -5.39 -15.24 15.39
C PRO A 268 -5.97 -14.70 16.72
N HIS A 269 -5.62 -13.46 17.09
CA HIS A 269 -6.15 -12.80 18.28
C HIS A 269 -7.54 -12.17 18.07
N TYR A 270 -8.08 -12.28 16.86
CA TYR A 270 -9.44 -11.87 16.51
C TYR A 270 -10.48 -12.88 17.05
N ARG A 271 -10.58 -13.02 18.38
CA ARG A 271 -11.65 -13.75 19.04
C ARG A 271 -12.78 -12.78 19.43
N GLY A 272 -13.82 -12.72 18.61
CA GLY A 272 -15.10 -12.11 18.97
C GLY A 272 -15.82 -11.46 17.79
N ALA A 273 -17.03 -11.95 17.49
CA ALA A 273 -18.06 -11.44 16.57
C ALA A 273 -17.72 -11.13 15.09
N HIS A 274 -16.51 -10.66 14.76
CA HIS A 274 -16.14 -10.20 13.42
C HIS A 274 -15.51 -11.27 12.51
N ALA A 275 -15.10 -12.43 13.05
CA ALA A 275 -14.72 -13.57 12.21
C ALA A 275 -15.91 -14.08 11.35
N ALA A 276 -17.15 -13.81 11.79
CA ALA A 276 -18.36 -14.07 11.02
C ALA A 276 -18.61 -13.00 9.93
N GLY A 277 -18.09 -11.78 10.08
CA GLY A 277 -18.22 -10.70 9.09
C GLY A 277 -17.27 -10.86 7.91
N ALA A 278 -15.99 -11.15 8.18
CA ALA A 278 -14.95 -11.32 7.15
C ALA A 278 -15.21 -12.49 6.19
N ALA A 279 -15.84 -13.58 6.68
CA ALA A 279 -16.24 -14.70 5.82
C ALA A 279 -17.50 -14.40 4.98
N THR A 280 -18.26 -13.34 5.30
CA THR A 280 -19.52 -12.98 4.64
C THR A 280 -19.34 -11.82 3.65
N SER A 281 -18.24 -11.06 3.72
CA SER A 281 -17.97 -9.89 2.87
C SER A 281 -17.44 -10.21 1.47
N GLY A 282 -17.00 -11.45 1.22
CA GLY A 282 -16.46 -11.88 -0.08
C GLY A 282 -14.99 -11.52 -0.31
N PHE A 283 -14.28 -10.98 0.69
CA PHE A 283 -12.86 -10.62 0.59
C PHE A 283 -11.93 -11.84 0.69
N SER A 284 -10.77 -11.76 0.06
CA SER A 284 -9.71 -12.75 0.20
C SER A 284 -9.10 -12.64 1.61
N CYS A 285 -9.46 -13.56 2.50
CA CYS A 285 -8.93 -13.58 3.86
C CYS A 285 -7.52 -14.18 3.90
N HIS A 286 -6.55 -13.39 4.35
CA HIS A 286 -5.18 -13.86 4.59
C HIS A 286 -4.94 -14.07 6.08
N MET A 287 -4.93 -15.34 6.49
CA MET A 287 -4.58 -15.70 7.86
C MET A 287 -3.08 -15.48 8.11
N SER A 288 -2.77 -14.69 9.14
CA SER A 288 -1.40 -14.55 9.64
C SER A 288 -1.10 -15.69 10.62
N LEU A 289 -0.42 -16.75 10.18
CA LEU A 289 0.16 -17.74 11.09
C LEU A 289 1.34 -17.09 11.81
N GLY A 290 1.14 -16.68 13.06
CA GLY A 290 2.24 -16.22 13.91
C GLY A 290 3.12 -17.40 14.31
N SER A 291 4.42 -17.30 14.08
CA SER A 291 5.41 -18.22 14.64
C SER A 291 5.44 -18.06 16.18
N SER A 292 4.66 -18.84 16.90
CA SER A 292 4.87 -19.03 18.33
C SER A 292 5.90 -20.13 18.56
N VAL A 293 7.02 -19.73 19.16
CA VAL A 293 8.13 -20.55 19.68
C VAL A 293 7.63 -21.74 20.49
N GLY A 294 8.34 -22.86 20.33
CA GLY A 294 8.01 -24.19 20.85
C GLY A 294 7.84 -24.31 22.36
N GLY A 295 6.86 -25.13 22.74
CA GLY A 295 6.75 -25.77 24.05
C GLY A 295 7.06 -27.25 23.93
N ARG A 296 8.16 -27.67 24.58
CA ARG A 296 8.71 -29.03 24.62
C ARG A 296 7.69 -30.11 24.95
N GLY A 297 7.83 -31.23 24.24
CA GLY A 297 7.24 -32.51 24.60
C GLY A 297 7.85 -33.14 25.85
N GLY A 298 7.05 -34.04 26.42
CA GLY A 298 7.32 -34.95 27.53
C GLY A 298 5.96 -35.27 28.16
N GLY A 299 5.36 -36.45 28.02
CA GLY A 299 5.87 -37.79 27.80
C GLY A 299 5.34 -38.64 28.96
N ARG A 300 4.32 -39.47 28.72
CA ARG A 300 4.09 -40.69 29.50
C ARG A 300 3.11 -41.62 28.79
N GLY A 301 3.55 -42.87 28.67
CA GLY A 301 2.96 -43.90 27.83
C GLY A 301 1.70 -44.55 28.39
N GLY A 302 1.10 -45.36 27.52
CA GLY A 302 -0.02 -46.24 27.83
C GLY A 302 -0.26 -47.15 26.64
N ARG A 303 0.12 -48.41 26.78
CA ARG A 303 0.02 -49.49 25.80
C ARG A 303 -1.44 -49.81 25.44
N GLY A 304 -1.64 -50.32 24.22
CA GLY A 304 -2.50 -51.49 24.00
C GLY A 304 -3.73 -51.25 23.11
N GLY A 305 -3.92 -52.16 22.16
CA GLY A 305 -5.25 -52.52 21.67
C GLY A 305 -5.47 -52.38 20.18
N PHE A 306 -5.29 -53.49 19.48
CA PHE A 306 -5.84 -53.78 18.15
C PHE A 306 -7.38 -53.95 18.19
N ALA A 307 -7.94 -54.08 16.98
CA ALA A 307 -9.26 -54.64 16.59
C ALA A 307 -10.42 -53.61 16.56
N GLU A 308 -11.00 -53.36 15.37
CA GLU A 308 -12.27 -53.95 14.86
C GLU A 308 -13.46 -53.47 15.72
N GLU A 309 -14.58 -52.97 15.23
CA GLU A 309 -15.47 -53.41 14.16
C GLU A 309 -16.64 -52.38 14.06
N PHE A 310 -17.37 -52.38 12.92
CA PHE A 310 -18.70 -51.82 12.57
C PHE A 310 -19.49 -51.01 13.64
N VAL A 311 -20.16 -49.89 13.34
CA VAL A 311 -21.16 -49.59 12.29
C VAL A 311 -21.17 -48.08 12.02
#